data_AF-A0A510TAC3-F1
#
_entry.id   AF-A0A510TAC3-F1
#
_cell.length_a   1.000
_cell.length_b   1.000
_cell.length_c   1.000
_cell.angle_alpha   90.00
_cell.angle_beta   90.00
_cell.angle_gamma   90.00
#
_symmetry.space_group_name_H-M   'P 1'
#
loop_
_entity.id
_entity.type
_entity.pdbx_description
1 polymer ?
#
loop_
_entity_poly.entity_id
_entity_poly.type
_entity_poly.pdbx_seq_one_letter_code
_entity_poly.pdbx_strand_id
1 'polypeptide(L)'
;MSTARPPLGAVLFDRDGTLVADVPYNGDPDRVRPLPGAAEAVALARGAGLATAVISNQSGIGRGLLTAEQVRAVNERADELLGGLGAWIYCPHAPEAGCACRKPRPGLVLAAAARLRVRPDRCLVIGDIAADLLAARAAGARGVLVPNAATAPAEVRRFAAQSAPDVLTAVCTALGAPARDGHAQDGRRST
;
A
#
# COMPACT_ATOMS: atom_id res chain seq x y z
N MET A 1 28.60 13.99 10.39
CA MET A 1 27.28 14.57 10.75
C MET A 1 26.28 13.44 10.75
N SER A 2 25.68 13.11 11.89
CA SER A 2 24.70 12.02 11.98
C SER A 2 23.46 12.40 11.18
N THR A 3 23.27 11.80 10.01
CA THR A 3 22.08 12.00 9.17
C THR A 3 20.95 11.14 9.71
N ALA A 4 20.47 11.46 10.90
CA ALA A 4 19.28 10.80 11.45
C ALA A 4 18.11 11.07 10.49
N ARG A 5 17.47 9.99 10.05
CA ARG A 5 16.34 10.06 9.11
C ARG A 5 15.19 10.84 9.76
N PRO A 6 14.50 11.73 9.03
CA PRO A 6 13.43 12.53 9.64
C PRO A 6 12.31 11.61 10.16
N PRO A 7 11.50 12.04 11.15
CA PRO A 7 10.34 11.28 11.59
C PRO A 7 9.31 11.14 10.48
N LEU A 8 8.55 10.04 10.50
CA LEU A 8 7.47 9.82 9.55
C LEU A 8 6.40 10.91 9.67
N GLY A 9 5.78 11.24 8.54
CA GLY A 9 4.62 12.12 8.45
C GLY A 9 3.45 11.48 7.71
N ALA A 10 3.71 10.45 6.89
CA ALA A 10 2.67 9.71 6.20
C ALA A 10 3.03 8.24 5.95
N VAL A 11 1.99 7.41 5.86
CA VAL A 11 2.05 6.05 5.30
C VAL A 11 1.19 5.99 4.04
N LEU A 12 1.80 5.56 2.94
CA LEU A 12 1.18 5.41 1.64
C LEU A 12 1.10 3.91 1.35
N PHE A 13 -0.10 3.39 1.19
CA PHE A 13 -0.32 1.97 0.99
C PHE A 13 -0.59 1.70 -0.49
N ASP A 14 -0.03 0.63 -1.03
CA ASP A 14 -0.64 0.00 -2.19
C ASP A 14 -2.02 -0.59 -1.83
N ARG A 15 -2.87 -0.79 -2.84
CA ARG A 15 -4.23 -1.29 -2.66
C ARG A 15 -4.28 -2.82 -2.76
N ASP A 16 -4.01 -3.34 -3.95
CA ASP A 16 -4.32 -4.71 -4.37
C ASP A 16 -3.18 -5.64 -3.95
N GLY A 17 -3.47 -6.67 -3.15
CA GLY A 17 -2.43 -7.54 -2.60
C GLY A 17 -1.75 -6.99 -1.34
N THR A 18 -2.06 -5.75 -0.95
CA THR A 18 -1.50 -5.05 0.23
C THR A 18 -2.55 -4.71 1.29
N LEU A 19 -3.59 -3.94 0.95
CA LEU A 19 -4.68 -3.60 1.87
C LEU A 19 -5.91 -4.47 1.64
N VAL A 20 -6.18 -4.83 0.38
CA VAL A 20 -7.29 -5.70 -0.02
C VAL A 20 -6.77 -6.83 -0.89
N ALA A 21 -7.51 -7.94 -0.97
CA ALA A 21 -7.15 -9.06 -1.84
C ALA A 21 -6.99 -8.61 -3.29
N ASP A 22 -5.92 -9.06 -3.96
CA ASP A 22 -5.74 -8.80 -5.39
C ASP A 22 -6.75 -9.63 -6.19
N VAL A 23 -7.64 -8.92 -6.87
CA VAL A 23 -8.65 -9.47 -7.74
C VAL A 23 -8.42 -8.89 -9.13
N PRO A 24 -7.99 -9.71 -10.13
CA PRO A 24 -7.64 -9.21 -11.44
C PRO A 24 -8.75 -8.37 -12.06
N TYR A 25 -8.42 -7.11 -12.38
CA TYR A 25 -9.34 -6.13 -12.97
C TYR A 25 -10.69 -6.04 -12.22
N ASN A 26 -10.63 -5.89 -10.90
CA ASN A 26 -11.85 -5.76 -10.12
C ASN A 26 -12.56 -4.42 -10.38
N GLY A 27 -13.74 -4.49 -10.99
CA GLY A 27 -14.68 -3.37 -11.14
C GLY A 27 -15.92 -3.49 -10.26
N ASP A 28 -15.96 -4.49 -9.37
CA ASP A 28 -17.10 -4.83 -8.54
C ASP A 28 -16.79 -4.59 -7.05
N PRO A 29 -17.46 -3.61 -6.41
CA PRO A 29 -17.32 -3.33 -4.98
C PRO A 29 -17.58 -4.54 -4.09
N ASP A 30 -18.48 -5.45 -4.48
CA ASP A 30 -18.86 -6.61 -3.66
C ASP A 30 -17.76 -7.66 -3.58
N ARG A 31 -16.70 -7.54 -4.38
CA ARG A 31 -15.51 -8.40 -4.34
C ARG A 31 -14.38 -7.83 -3.49
N VAL A 32 -14.54 -6.63 -2.94
CA VAL A 32 -13.53 -6.01 -2.07
C VAL A 32 -13.46 -6.75 -0.74
N ARG A 33 -12.27 -7.27 -0.40
CA ARG A 33 -12.01 -7.97 0.86
C ARG A 33 -10.71 -7.42 1.47
N PRO A 34 -10.75 -6.72 2.61
CA PRO A 34 -9.53 -6.33 3.32
C PRO A 34 -8.68 -7.55 3.68
N LEU A 35 -7.36 -7.42 3.57
CA LEU A 35 -6.44 -8.43 4.06
C LEU A 35 -6.36 -8.41 5.59
N PRO A 36 -5.99 -9.53 6.24
CA PRO A 36 -5.81 -9.59 7.68
C PRO A 36 -4.90 -8.46 8.19
N GLY A 37 -5.34 -7.77 9.24
CA GLY A 37 -4.59 -6.66 9.85
C GLY A 37 -4.60 -5.34 9.06
N ALA A 38 -5.18 -5.26 7.85
CA ALA A 38 -5.14 -4.05 7.02
C ALA A 38 -5.86 -2.86 7.67
N ALA A 39 -7.10 -3.06 8.13
CA ALA A 39 -7.86 -2.00 8.82
C ALA A 39 -7.18 -1.57 10.14
N GLU A 40 -6.61 -2.53 10.88
CA GLU A 40 -5.86 -2.25 12.11
C GLU A 40 -4.58 -1.45 11.82
N ALA A 41 -3.84 -1.78 10.75
CA ALA A 41 -2.66 -1.06 10.33
C ALA A 41 -2.97 0.40 9.97
N VAL A 42 -4.08 0.63 9.24
CA VAL A 42 -4.56 1.98 8.91
C VAL A 42 -4.94 2.74 10.17
N ALA A 43 -5.71 2.12 11.07
CA ALA A 43 -6.11 2.71 12.34
C ALA A 43 -4.90 3.08 13.21
N LEU A 44 -3.91 2.20 13.30
CA LEU A 44 -2.69 2.40 14.07
C LEU A 44 -1.85 3.57 13.52
N ALA A 45 -1.64 3.62 12.20
CA ALA A 45 -0.93 4.73 11.57
C ALA A 45 -1.61 6.08 11.84
N ARG A 46 -2.94 6.12 11.72
CA ARG A 46 -3.74 7.32 12.01
C ARG A 46 -3.71 7.70 13.49
N GLY A 47 -3.83 6.71 14.38
CA GLY A 47 -3.74 6.92 15.84
C GLY A 47 -2.39 7.47 16.28
N ALA A 48 -1.32 7.18 15.55
CA ALA A 48 0.00 7.76 15.72
C ALA A 48 0.16 9.16 15.09
N GLY A 49 -0.93 9.75 14.55
CA GLY A 49 -0.92 11.08 13.93
C GLY A 49 -0.31 11.12 12.53
N LEU A 50 -0.07 9.98 11.89
CA LEU A 50 0.42 9.93 10.50
C LEU A 50 -0.73 10.14 9.52
N ALA A 51 -0.47 10.91 8.47
CA ALA A 51 -1.39 10.99 7.35
C ALA A 51 -1.38 9.66 6.57
N THR A 52 -2.52 9.23 6.05
CA THR A 52 -2.63 7.97 5.30
C THR A 52 -3.22 8.19 3.92
N ALA A 53 -2.73 7.47 2.92
CA ALA A 53 -3.30 7.45 1.58
C ALA A 53 -3.09 6.12 0.86
N VAL A 54 -3.94 5.84 -0.12
CA VAL A 54 -3.74 4.74 -1.07
C VAL A 54 -3.10 5.26 -2.36
N ILE A 55 -2.12 4.52 -2.88
CA ILE A 55 -1.52 4.72 -4.20
C ILE A 55 -1.56 3.43 -5.03
N SER A 56 -2.32 3.42 -6.12
CA SER A 56 -2.52 2.18 -6.90
C SER A 56 -2.36 2.34 -8.41
N ASN A 57 -1.84 1.31 -9.07
CA ASN A 57 -1.82 1.22 -10.54
C ASN A 57 -3.11 0.54 -11.02
N GLN A 58 -4.02 1.27 -11.67
CA GLN A 58 -5.30 0.76 -12.16
C GLN A 58 -5.32 0.68 -13.69
N SER A 59 -4.44 -0.14 -14.27
CA SER A 59 -4.29 -0.24 -15.73
C SER A 59 -5.50 -0.82 -16.46
N GLY A 60 -6.48 -1.38 -15.75
CA GLY A 60 -7.74 -1.82 -16.37
C GLY A 60 -8.43 -0.70 -17.14
N ILE A 61 -8.32 0.55 -16.67
CA ILE A 61 -8.89 1.71 -17.36
C ILE A 61 -8.21 1.95 -18.71
N GLY A 62 -6.89 2.11 -18.72
CA GLY A 62 -6.12 2.35 -19.95
C GLY A 62 -6.12 1.16 -20.92
N ARG A 63 -6.52 -0.03 -20.45
CA ARG A 63 -6.73 -1.23 -21.28
C ARG A 63 -8.17 -1.37 -21.79
N GLY A 64 -9.10 -0.50 -21.38
CA GLY A 64 -10.53 -0.59 -21.72
C GLY A 64 -11.28 -1.73 -21.02
N LEU A 65 -10.71 -2.31 -19.96
CA LEU A 65 -11.30 -3.40 -19.18
C LEU A 65 -12.14 -2.91 -18.00
N LEU A 66 -11.90 -1.67 -17.56
CA LEU A 66 -12.60 -1.04 -16.45
C LEU A 66 -12.94 0.41 -16.81
N THR A 67 -14.03 0.94 -16.25
CA THR A 67 -14.32 2.37 -16.27
C THR A 67 -13.75 3.07 -15.03
N ALA A 68 -13.63 4.39 -15.10
CA ALA A 68 -13.21 5.19 -13.94
C ALA A 68 -14.23 5.10 -12.79
N GLU A 69 -15.51 4.98 -13.11
CA GLU A 69 -16.61 4.84 -12.15
C GLU A 69 -16.52 3.51 -11.40
N GLN A 70 -16.20 2.41 -12.09
CA GLN A 70 -16.01 1.10 -11.48
C GLN A 70 -14.84 1.11 -10.48
N VAL A 71 -13.69 1.66 -10.90
CA VAL A 71 -12.52 1.79 -10.02
C VAL A 71 -12.82 2.69 -8.81
N ARG A 72 -13.58 3.78 -9.02
CA ARG A 72 -14.01 4.65 -7.93
C ARG A 72 -14.91 3.90 -6.95
N ALA A 73 -15.91 3.17 -7.42
CA ALA A 73 -16.82 2.42 -6.55
C ALA A 73 -16.08 1.36 -5.73
N VAL A 74 -15.10 0.68 -6.33
CA VAL A 74 -14.21 -0.26 -5.61
C VAL A 74 -13.37 0.46 -4.54
N ASN A 75 -12.83 1.63 -4.86
CA ASN A 75 -12.06 2.42 -3.90
C ASN A 75 -12.93 2.93 -2.74
N GLU A 76 -14.14 3.42 -3.02
CA GLU A 76 -15.10 3.87 -2.01
C GLU A 76 -15.44 2.73 -1.04
N ARG A 77 -15.73 1.54 -1.58
CA ARG A 77 -16.00 0.36 -0.77
C ARG A 77 -14.81 -0.07 0.08
N ALA A 78 -13.60 -0.01 -0.49
CA ALA A 78 -12.39 -0.31 0.27
C ALA A 78 -12.14 0.72 1.38
N ASP A 79 -12.39 2.01 1.13
CA ASP A 79 -12.25 3.07 2.12
C ASP A 79 -13.19 2.88 3.32
N GLU A 80 -14.46 2.55 3.05
CA GLU A 80 -15.44 2.21 4.08
C GLU A 80 -14.95 1.06 4.98
N LEU A 81 -14.46 -0.02 4.37
CA LEU A 81 -14.03 -1.22 5.09
C LEU A 81 -12.71 -1.02 5.86
N LEU A 82 -11.89 -0.05 5.45
CA LEU A 82 -10.60 0.27 6.07
C LEU A 82 -10.68 1.41 7.11
N GLY A 83 -11.86 2.01 7.29
CA GLY A 83 -12.09 3.05 8.29
C GLY A 83 -11.67 4.47 7.86
N GLY A 84 -11.57 4.72 6.55
CA GLY A 84 -11.34 6.06 5.99
C GLY A 84 -9.88 6.51 5.96
N LEU A 85 -9.30 6.56 4.76
CA LEU A 85 -7.97 7.13 4.49
C LEU A 85 -8.07 8.59 4.02
N GLY A 86 -6.98 9.34 4.18
CA GLY A 86 -6.94 10.76 3.86
C GLY A 86 -6.93 11.08 2.36
N ALA A 87 -6.49 10.13 1.52
CA ALA A 87 -6.53 10.26 0.06
C ALA A 87 -6.48 8.91 -0.65
N TRP A 88 -7.09 8.86 -1.83
CA TRP A 88 -7.00 7.75 -2.77
C TRP A 88 -6.52 8.27 -4.12
N ILE A 89 -5.37 7.79 -4.59
CA ILE A 89 -4.77 8.24 -5.83
C ILE A 89 -4.41 7.01 -6.65
N TYR A 90 -4.82 7.00 -7.91
CA TYR A 90 -4.50 5.90 -8.80
C TYR A 90 -4.03 6.39 -10.17
N CYS A 91 -3.20 5.58 -10.81
CA CYS A 91 -2.77 5.81 -12.18
C CYS A 91 -3.62 4.93 -13.11
N PRO A 92 -4.45 5.50 -14.01
CA PRO A 92 -5.36 4.74 -14.86
C PRO A 92 -4.68 4.10 -16.07
N HIS A 93 -3.44 4.50 -16.37
CA HIS A 93 -2.81 4.20 -17.65
C HIS A 93 -2.32 2.76 -17.78
N ALA A 94 -2.38 2.24 -19.00
CA ALA A 94 -1.71 1.01 -19.38
C ALA A 94 -0.17 1.17 -19.33
N PRO A 95 0.61 0.07 -19.18
CA PRO A 95 2.07 0.12 -19.12
C PRO A 95 2.74 0.86 -20.29
N GLU A 96 2.16 0.75 -21.49
CA GLU A 96 2.69 1.24 -22.75
C GLU A 96 2.54 2.76 -22.92
N ALA A 97 1.70 3.40 -22.10
CA ALA A 97 1.37 4.82 -22.21
C ALA A 97 2.51 5.78 -21.82
N GLY A 98 3.62 5.28 -21.26
CA GLY A 98 4.78 6.12 -20.93
C GLY A 98 4.54 7.20 -19.85
N CYS A 99 3.41 7.16 -19.15
CA CYS A 99 3.00 8.23 -18.23
C CYS A 99 3.92 8.37 -17.00
N ALA A 100 4.00 9.56 -16.40
CA ALA A 100 4.83 9.80 -15.22
C ALA A 100 4.27 9.22 -13.91
N CYS A 101 2.98 8.84 -13.86
CA CYS A 101 2.34 8.37 -12.62
C CYS A 101 2.62 6.91 -12.28
N ARG A 102 2.64 6.02 -13.27
CA ARG A 102 2.57 4.56 -13.05
C ARG A 102 3.81 4.07 -12.28
N LYS A 103 3.61 3.40 -11.15
CA LYS A 103 4.70 2.72 -10.42
C LYS A 103 5.39 1.74 -11.38
N PRO A 104 6.74 1.74 -11.49
CA PRO A 104 7.72 2.22 -10.52
C PRO A 104 8.12 3.71 -10.61
N ARG A 105 7.47 4.53 -11.45
CA ARG A 105 7.73 5.98 -11.44
C ARG A 105 7.20 6.62 -10.16
N PRO A 106 7.77 7.76 -9.71
CA PRO A 106 7.44 8.34 -8.42
C PRO A 106 6.13 9.13 -8.40
N GLY A 107 5.47 9.32 -9.53
CA GLY A 107 4.37 10.29 -9.67
C GLY A 107 3.22 10.08 -8.68
N LEU A 108 2.81 8.83 -8.42
CA LEU A 108 1.78 8.55 -7.41
C LEU A 108 2.22 8.91 -5.98
N VAL A 109 3.47 8.60 -5.62
CA VAL A 109 4.03 8.92 -4.30
C VAL A 109 4.11 10.44 -4.11
N LEU A 110 4.58 11.16 -5.12
CA LEU A 110 4.70 12.62 -5.09
C LEU A 110 3.32 13.30 -5.03
N ALA A 111 2.34 12.79 -5.78
CA ALA A 111 0.97 13.29 -5.74
C ALA A 111 0.33 13.08 -4.35
N ALA A 112 0.53 11.90 -3.74
CA ALA A 112 0.04 11.63 -2.39
C ALA A 112 0.70 12.53 -1.34
N ALA A 113 2.02 12.65 -1.39
CA ALA A 113 2.80 13.54 -0.52
C ALA A 113 2.28 14.99 -0.59
N ALA A 114 2.08 15.52 -1.81
CA ALA A 114 1.53 16.85 -2.03
C ALA A 114 0.09 16.99 -1.48
N ARG A 115 -0.78 16.01 -1.75
CA ARG A 115 -2.19 16.03 -1.28
C ARG A 115 -2.31 15.99 0.23
N LEU A 116 -1.39 15.31 0.91
CA LEU A 116 -1.29 15.21 2.36
C LEU A 116 -0.48 16.36 2.99
N ARG A 117 0.16 17.21 2.17
CA ARG A 117 1.10 18.26 2.62
C ARG A 117 2.26 17.70 3.46
N VAL A 118 2.73 16.52 3.09
CA VAL A 118 3.88 15.85 3.72
C VAL A 118 5.02 15.80 2.71
N ARG A 119 6.26 16.05 3.16
CA ARG A 119 7.42 15.92 2.28
C ARG A 119 7.67 14.44 1.93
N PRO A 120 8.09 14.11 0.70
CA PRO A 120 8.33 12.71 0.31
C PRO A 120 9.31 11.94 1.21
N ASP A 121 10.35 12.59 1.74
CA ASP A 121 11.33 11.98 2.66
C ASP A 121 10.74 11.56 4.03
N ARG A 122 9.54 12.05 4.34
CA ARG A 122 8.73 11.70 5.51
C ARG A 122 7.62 10.70 5.20
N CYS A 123 7.50 10.23 3.96
CA CYS A 123 6.55 9.20 3.56
C CYS A 123 7.18 7.80 3.66
N LEU A 124 6.42 6.85 4.17
CA LEU A 124 6.68 5.41 4.03
C LEU A 124 5.68 4.84 3.02
N VAL A 125 6.16 4.10 2.02
CA VAL A 125 5.35 3.31 1.11
C VAL A 125 5.36 1.86 1.56
N ILE A 126 4.19 1.23 1.66
CA ILE A 126 4.05 -0.21 1.93
C ILE A 126 3.31 -0.83 0.74
N GLY A 127 3.89 -1.87 0.15
CA GLY A 127 3.32 -2.57 -1.00
C GLY A 127 3.89 -3.97 -1.17
N ASP A 128 3.25 -4.78 -2.01
CA ASP A 128 3.55 -6.21 -2.17
C ASP A 128 4.46 -6.53 -3.35
N ILE A 129 4.75 -5.55 -4.22
CA ILE A 129 5.60 -5.74 -5.40
C ILE A 129 6.77 -4.76 -5.44
N ALA A 130 7.82 -5.11 -6.18
CA ALA A 130 9.01 -4.26 -6.34
C ALA A 130 8.69 -2.85 -6.86
N ALA A 131 7.65 -2.73 -7.69
CA ALA A 131 7.26 -1.44 -8.27
C ALA A 131 6.95 -0.39 -7.19
N ASP A 132 6.40 -0.79 -6.04
CA ASP A 132 6.10 0.09 -4.91
C ASP A 132 7.37 0.67 -4.29
N LEU A 133 8.32 -0.21 -3.99
CA LEU A 133 9.59 0.17 -3.35
C LEU A 133 10.44 1.00 -4.30
N LEU A 134 10.39 0.71 -5.60
CA LEU A 134 11.09 1.49 -6.61
C LEU A 134 10.46 2.88 -6.77
N ALA A 135 9.13 3.00 -6.77
CA ALA A 135 8.44 4.29 -6.78
C ALA A 135 8.76 5.10 -5.52
N ALA A 136 8.78 4.45 -4.35
CA ALA A 136 9.16 5.07 -3.09
C ALA A 136 10.58 5.64 -3.15
N ARG A 137 11.55 4.81 -3.57
CA ARG A 137 12.95 5.21 -3.71
C ARG A 137 13.11 6.37 -4.69
N ALA A 138 12.46 6.31 -5.85
CA ALA A 138 12.52 7.36 -6.87
C ALA A 138 11.93 8.69 -6.38
N ALA A 139 10.98 8.65 -5.43
CA ALA A 139 10.41 9.84 -4.80
C ALA A 139 11.22 10.36 -3.59
N GLY A 140 12.27 9.64 -3.16
CA GLY A 140 12.98 9.94 -1.91
C GLY A 140 12.27 9.45 -0.64
N ALA A 141 11.20 8.66 -0.78
CA ALA A 141 10.46 8.05 0.31
C ALA A 141 11.10 6.73 0.79
N ARG A 142 10.62 6.21 1.91
CA ARG A 142 10.96 4.85 2.39
C ARG A 142 10.02 3.85 1.74
N GLY A 143 10.47 2.63 1.51
CA GLY A 143 9.64 1.53 1.03
C GLY A 143 9.79 0.32 1.95
N VAL A 144 8.69 -0.38 2.23
CA VAL A 144 8.67 -1.69 2.87
C VAL A 144 7.86 -2.63 1.98
N LEU A 145 8.45 -3.79 1.66
CA LEU A 145 7.79 -4.87 0.94
C LEU A 145 6.97 -5.70 1.92
N VAL A 146 5.73 -6.02 1.58
CA VAL A 146 4.91 -7.01 2.28
C VAL A 146 4.61 -8.16 1.32
N PRO A 147 5.49 -9.18 1.23
CA PRO A 147 5.36 -10.23 0.24
C PRO A 147 4.07 -11.04 0.43
N ASN A 148 3.44 -11.41 -0.67
CA ASN A 148 2.35 -12.37 -0.73
C ASN A 148 2.67 -13.49 -1.74
N ALA A 149 1.70 -14.36 -2.04
CA ALA A 149 1.89 -15.47 -2.96
C ALA A 149 2.16 -15.04 -4.43
N ALA A 150 1.77 -13.82 -4.81
CA ALA A 150 2.00 -13.24 -6.13
C ALA A 150 3.34 -12.48 -6.23
N THR A 151 3.95 -12.10 -5.11
CA THR A 151 5.26 -11.44 -5.09
C THR A 151 6.35 -12.36 -5.65
N ALA A 152 7.08 -11.89 -6.67
CA ALA A 152 8.09 -12.71 -7.32
C ALA A 152 9.23 -13.07 -6.35
N PRO A 153 9.70 -14.33 -6.28
CA PRO A 153 10.75 -14.75 -5.35
C PRO A 153 12.07 -13.96 -5.47
N ALA A 154 12.39 -13.47 -6.67
CA ALA A 154 13.54 -12.62 -6.90
C ALA A 154 13.39 -11.24 -6.21
N GLU A 155 12.17 -10.70 -6.14
CA GLU A 155 11.88 -9.44 -5.47
C GLU A 155 11.97 -9.61 -3.95
N VAL A 156 11.42 -10.71 -3.41
CA VAL A 156 11.56 -11.05 -1.98
C VAL A 156 13.03 -11.12 -1.59
N ARG A 157 13.87 -11.81 -2.37
CA ARG A 157 15.33 -11.86 -2.11
C ARG A 157 15.98 -10.47 -2.21
N ARG A 158 15.61 -9.68 -3.21
CA ARG A 158 16.17 -8.34 -3.44
C ARG A 158 15.86 -7.37 -2.30
N PHE A 159 14.67 -7.47 -1.70
CA PHE A 159 14.18 -6.55 -0.68
C PHE A 159 14.06 -7.17 0.71
N ALA A 160 14.70 -8.31 0.97
CA ALA A 160 14.63 -9.02 2.25
C ALA A 160 14.97 -8.15 3.48
N ALA A 161 15.90 -7.20 3.34
CA ALA A 161 16.27 -6.26 4.41
C ALA A 161 15.26 -5.10 4.59
N GLN A 162 14.30 -4.95 3.68
CA GLN A 162 13.28 -3.91 3.64
C GLN A 162 11.88 -4.54 3.49
N SER A 163 11.65 -5.66 4.18
CA SER A 163 10.37 -6.38 4.13
C SER A 163 9.80 -6.66 5.52
N ALA A 164 8.49 -6.80 5.58
CA ALA A 164 7.74 -7.27 6.74
C ALA A 164 6.79 -8.40 6.30
N PRO A 165 6.38 -9.31 7.20
CA PRO A 165 5.50 -10.42 6.86
C PRO A 165 4.08 -9.98 6.45
N ASP A 166 3.61 -8.84 6.97
CA ASP A 166 2.29 -8.30 6.70
C ASP A 166 2.26 -6.77 6.93
N VAL A 167 1.17 -6.13 6.50
CA VAL A 167 0.98 -4.68 6.57
C VAL A 167 0.93 -4.14 8.01
N LEU A 168 0.39 -4.91 8.96
CA LEU A 168 0.30 -4.50 10.36
C LEU A 168 1.70 -4.49 10.99
N THR A 169 2.47 -5.56 10.81
CA THR A 169 3.86 -5.67 11.27
C THR A 169 4.74 -4.58 10.66
N ALA A 170 4.53 -4.25 9.38
CA ALA A 170 5.21 -3.14 8.72
C ALA A 170 4.94 -1.80 9.41
N VAL A 171 3.68 -1.49 9.73
CA VAL A 171 3.31 -0.26 10.44
C VAL A 171 3.84 -0.26 11.87
N CYS A 172 3.69 -1.35 12.63
CA CYS A 172 4.21 -1.45 14.00
C CYS A 172 5.72 -1.18 14.05
N THR A 173 6.47 -1.83 13.16
CA THR A 173 7.93 -1.66 13.08
C THR A 173 8.30 -0.23 12.70
N ALA A 174 7.58 0.39 11.76
CA ALA A 174 7.79 1.77 11.35
C ALA A 174 7.54 2.78 12.48
N LEU A 175 6.63 2.46 13.41
CA LEU A 175 6.30 3.28 14.58
C LEU A 175 7.17 2.98 15.80
N GLY A 176 8.00 1.93 15.77
CA GLY A 176 8.72 1.43 16.95
C GLY A 176 7.79 0.81 18.00
N ALA A 177 6.59 0.39 17.60
CA ALA A 177 5.65 -0.32 18.45
C ALA A 177 5.97 -1.82 18.46
N PRO A 178 5.79 -2.54 19.58
CA PRO A 178 5.96 -3.99 19.61
C PRO A 178 5.02 -4.65 18.60
N ALA A 179 5.56 -5.49 17.72
CA ALA A 179 4.75 -6.39 16.92
C ALA A 179 3.99 -7.32 17.88
N ARG A 180 2.68 -7.50 17.68
CA ARG A 180 1.93 -8.48 18.47
C ARG A 180 2.29 -9.87 17.98
N ASP A 181 2.67 -10.75 18.90
CA ASP A 181 2.82 -12.17 18.61
C ASP A 181 1.52 -12.69 18.00
N GLY A 182 1.64 -13.38 16.86
CA GLY A 182 0.54 -13.65 15.95
C GLY A 182 -0.66 -14.35 16.61
N HIS A 183 -1.86 -14.05 16.10
CA HIS A 183 -3.01 -14.92 16.31
C HIS A 183 -2.64 -16.33 15.82
N ALA A 184 -2.37 -17.22 16.77
CA ALA A 184 -2.40 -18.65 16.54
C ALA A 184 -3.76 -18.97 15.92
N GLN A 185 -3.74 -19.64 14.77
CA GLN A 185 -4.93 -20.28 14.23
C GLN A 185 -5.43 -21.26 15.30
N ASP A 186 -6.56 -20.94 15.93
CA ASP A 186 -7.33 -21.88 16.72
C ASP A 186 -7.93 -22.94 15.78
N GLY A 187 -7.05 -23.87 15.38
CA GLY A 187 -7.41 -25.13 14.74
C GLY A 187 -8.04 -26.02 15.79
N ARG A 188 -9.34 -25.84 16.00
CA ARG A 188 -10.22 -26.73 16.76
C ARG A 188 -9.91 -28.17 16.38
N ARG A 189 -9.43 -28.95 17.36
CA ARG A 189 -9.63 -30.41 17.33
C ARG A 189 -11.11 -30.65 17.53
N SER A 190 -11.77 -31.17 16.51
CA SER A 190 -13.03 -31.89 16.66
C SER A 190 -12.82 -33.29 16.11
N THR A 191 -13.17 -34.24 16.99
CA THR A 191 -13.23 -35.71 16.87
C THR A 191 -11.91 -36.45 16.73
#